data_AF-A0A967G1J0-F1
#
_entry.id   AF-A0A967G1J0-F1
#
_cell.length_a   1.000
_cell.length_b   1.000
_cell.length_c   1.000
_cell.angle_alpha   90.00
_cell.angle_beta   90.00
_cell.angle_gamma   90.00
#
_symmetry.space_group_name_H-M   'P 1'
#
loop_
_entity.id
_entity.type
_entity.pdbx_description
1 polymer ?
#
loop_
_entity_poly.entity_id
_entity_poly.type
_entity_poly.pdbx_seq_one_letter_code
_entity_poly.pdbx_strand_id
1 'polypeptide(L)'
;MEFMIRRVYFIIICSAFIVLTACIGNEGESTPTNLPVETTVPTIVKEVAGGGTDEPTIVIEPTVTAVEPTDIPTNVPIPTNTAATNTRDLSLADSGVTLLPVPKIYEGDLVTFKIAPFLPEGVGINDVRVQIFVDNRQILKEILNWRSLGGDTYGLYEWVWNTSGQAGQHTITVTVDPDDQIQVGDEDQNNNQVVMNVTVHPRTDLDPLDAESAWVTESNGCCTLHVVSGTTAYRDLGQLLELTDAAFLEAAEQLTEPLDQQYDVYFIDRVLGQGGYATGAMVVSYLDRN
;
A
#
# COMPACT_ATOMS: atom_id res chain seq x y z
N MET A 1 -7.87 40.70 26.56
CA MET A 1 -6.65 40.08 27.12
C MET A 1 -6.91 39.66 28.58
N GLU A 2 -7.97 38.87 28.80
CA GLU A 2 -8.35 38.32 30.12
C GLU A 2 -8.94 36.90 30.02
N PHE A 3 -8.90 36.29 28.83
CA PHE A 3 -9.42 34.93 28.60
C PHE A 3 -8.33 33.85 28.53
N MET A 4 -7.06 34.24 28.70
CA MET A 4 -5.89 33.34 28.53
C MET A 4 -5.28 32.85 29.85
N ILE A 5 -5.79 33.31 31.01
CA ILE A 5 -5.23 32.99 32.34
C ILE A 5 -5.91 31.77 33.00
N ARG A 6 -7.03 31.27 32.45
CA ARG A 6 -7.77 30.12 33.03
C ARG A 6 -7.36 28.74 32.53
N ARG A 7 -6.53 28.61 31.49
CA ARG A 7 -6.09 27.30 30.96
C ARG A 7 -4.75 26.81 31.51
N VAL A 8 -3.96 27.69 32.13
CA VAL A 8 -2.65 27.32 32.70
C VAL A 8 -2.77 26.69 34.10
N TYR A 9 -3.87 26.96 34.82
CA TYR A 9 -4.10 26.38 36.16
C TYR A 9 -4.61 24.92 36.16
N PHE A 10 -5.04 24.39 35.02
CA PHE A 10 -5.58 23.02 34.94
C PHE A 10 -4.50 21.96 34.65
N ILE A 11 -3.31 22.37 34.21
CA ILE A 11 -2.21 21.45 33.86
C ILE A 11 -1.26 21.21 35.05
N ILE A 12 -1.23 22.11 36.05
CA ILE A 12 -0.32 22.02 37.21
C ILE A 12 -0.88 21.10 38.33
N ILE A 13 -2.15 20.68 38.27
CA ILE A 13 -2.78 19.83 39.31
C ILE A 13 -2.70 18.32 38.99
N CYS A 14 -2.33 17.93 37.76
CA CYS A 14 -2.15 16.51 37.41
C CYS A 14 -0.72 15.98 37.62
N SER A 15 0.22 16.81 38.09
CA SER A 15 1.64 16.44 38.25
C SER A 15 2.04 15.99 39.66
N ALA A 16 1.07 15.77 40.58
CA ALA A 16 1.35 15.60 42.01
C ALA A 16 0.91 14.25 42.62
N PHE A 17 0.50 13.26 41.82
CA PHE A 17 0.21 11.91 42.31
C PHE A 17 0.63 10.88 41.27
N ILE A 18 1.83 10.32 41.42
CA ILE A 18 2.23 8.92 41.21
C ILE A 18 3.74 8.87 41.47
N VAL A 19 4.11 8.61 42.72
CA VAL A 19 5.43 8.14 43.13
C VAL A 19 5.21 6.99 44.11
N LEU A 20 6.00 5.92 43.92
CA LEU A 20 6.21 4.74 44.78
C LEU A 20 5.21 3.58 44.69
N THR A 21 5.57 2.56 43.91
CA THR A 21 5.74 1.21 44.47
C THR A 21 6.93 0.52 43.78
N ALA A 22 7.74 -0.16 44.57
CA ALA A 22 9.09 -0.60 44.24
C ALA A 22 9.18 -2.12 44.00
N CYS A 23 10.23 -2.49 43.25
CA CYS A 23 11.10 -3.67 43.38
C CYS A 23 10.62 -5.10 43.03
N ILE A 24 11.66 -5.87 42.64
CA ILE A 24 11.81 -7.32 42.40
C ILE A 24 11.56 -7.67 40.92
N GLY A 25 12.52 -8.09 40.09
CA GLY A 25 13.81 -8.75 40.31
C GLY A 25 13.75 -10.13 39.66
N ASN A 26 14.46 -10.36 38.54
CA ASN A 26 15.26 -11.57 38.33
C ASN A 26 16.12 -11.44 37.06
N GLU A 27 17.41 -11.65 37.25
CA GLU A 27 18.40 -11.87 36.21
C GLU A 27 18.21 -13.30 35.66
N GLY A 28 18.08 -13.42 34.34
CA GLY A 28 18.02 -14.69 33.63
C GLY A 28 19.08 -14.69 32.53
N GLU A 29 20.33 -14.90 32.95
CA GLU A 29 21.47 -15.13 32.07
C GLU A 29 21.31 -16.52 31.41
N SER A 30 20.88 -16.54 30.15
CA SER A 30 20.90 -17.75 29.32
C SER A 30 22.10 -17.70 28.38
N THR A 31 23.13 -18.45 28.75
CA THR A 31 24.28 -18.78 27.92
C THR A 31 23.85 -19.55 26.66
N PRO A 32 24.16 -19.10 25.44
CA PRO A 32 24.01 -19.95 24.26
C PRO A 32 25.16 -20.96 24.19
N THR A 33 24.81 -22.24 24.28
CA THR A 33 25.67 -23.37 24.00
C THR A 33 26.06 -23.36 22.53
N ASN A 34 27.32 -23.04 22.24
CA ASN A 34 27.95 -23.24 20.93
C ASN A 34 28.02 -24.75 20.61
N LEU A 35 27.23 -25.20 19.64
CA LEU A 35 27.44 -26.45 18.93
C LEU A 35 28.39 -26.20 17.76
N PRO A 36 29.41 -27.05 17.53
CA PRO A 36 30.30 -26.91 16.39
C PRO A 36 29.54 -27.22 15.09
N VAL A 37 29.39 -26.20 14.24
CA VAL A 37 28.94 -26.38 12.86
C VAL A 37 30.13 -26.87 12.03
N GLU A 38 30.00 -28.07 11.47
CA GLU A 38 30.96 -28.70 10.59
C GLU A 38 30.86 -28.05 9.19
N THR A 39 31.81 -27.18 8.86
CA THR A 39 31.91 -26.53 7.55
C THR A 39 32.36 -27.53 6.50
N THR A 40 31.42 -28.07 5.72
CA THR A 40 31.75 -28.77 4.47
C THR A 40 31.82 -27.75 3.33
N VAL A 41 33.03 -27.53 2.83
CA VAL A 41 33.31 -26.70 1.65
C VAL A 41 32.97 -27.52 0.40
N PRO A 42 32.01 -27.11 -0.45
CA PRO A 42 31.84 -27.74 -1.75
C PRO A 42 32.95 -27.29 -2.72
N THR A 43 33.75 -28.26 -3.15
CA THR A 43 34.71 -28.13 -4.25
C THR A 43 33.98 -27.87 -5.56
N ILE A 44 34.13 -26.66 -6.12
CA ILE A 44 33.67 -26.33 -7.46
C ILE A 44 34.66 -26.94 -8.47
N VAL A 45 34.24 -28.00 -9.15
CA VAL A 45 34.91 -28.52 -10.34
C VAL A 45 34.37 -27.78 -11.56
N LYS A 46 35.27 -27.15 -12.29
CA LYS A 46 35.03 -26.44 -13.54
C LYS A 46 35.06 -27.47 -14.68
N GLU A 47 33.92 -27.72 -15.33
CA GLU A 47 33.84 -28.54 -16.54
C GLU A 47 33.47 -27.67 -17.75
N VAL A 48 34.21 -27.90 -18.84
CA VAL A 48 34.23 -27.11 -20.07
C VAL A 48 33.64 -27.94 -21.22
N ALA A 49 32.70 -27.31 -21.93
CA ALA A 49 32.34 -27.44 -23.34
C ALA A 49 31.80 -28.77 -23.91
N GLY A 50 30.67 -28.63 -24.60
CA GLY A 50 30.52 -29.10 -25.99
C GLY A 50 29.41 -30.12 -26.21
N GLY A 51 28.51 -29.81 -27.15
CA GLY A 51 27.61 -30.81 -27.73
C GLY A 51 26.29 -30.23 -28.21
N GLY A 52 26.28 -29.69 -29.44
CA GLY A 52 25.04 -29.42 -30.15
C GLY A 52 24.33 -30.72 -30.50
N THR A 53 23.00 -30.71 -30.41
CA THR A 53 22.17 -31.73 -31.02
C THR A 53 20.90 -31.08 -31.53
N ASP A 54 20.70 -31.19 -32.83
CA ASP A 54 19.55 -30.71 -33.59
C ASP A 54 18.24 -31.37 -33.09
N GLU A 55 17.25 -30.54 -32.80
CA GLU A 55 15.89 -30.97 -32.45
C GLU A 55 14.96 -30.81 -33.67
N PRO A 56 14.15 -31.81 -34.03
CA PRO A 56 13.30 -31.75 -35.22
C PRO A 56 12.04 -30.91 -34.98
N THR A 57 11.88 -29.86 -35.77
CA THR A 57 10.66 -29.05 -35.87
C THR A 57 9.51 -29.87 -36.46
N ILE A 58 8.50 -30.19 -35.65
CA ILE A 58 7.22 -30.73 -36.12
C ILE A 58 6.32 -29.57 -36.55
N VAL A 59 6.08 -29.45 -37.85
CA VAL A 59 5.10 -28.53 -38.45
C VAL A 59 3.73 -29.22 -38.43
N ILE A 60 2.80 -28.68 -37.66
CA ILE A 60 1.39 -29.12 -37.63
C ILE A 60 0.58 -28.07 -38.40
N GLU A 61 0.03 -28.43 -39.56
CA GLU A 61 -0.90 -27.59 -40.31
C GLU A 61 -2.26 -27.52 -39.60
N PRO A 62 -2.83 -26.32 -39.34
CA PRO A 62 -4.19 -26.22 -38.84
C PRO A 62 -5.20 -26.49 -39.96
N THR A 63 -5.96 -27.57 -39.82
CA THR A 63 -7.16 -27.81 -40.63
C THR A 63 -8.27 -26.89 -40.13
N VAL A 64 -8.57 -25.84 -40.90
CA VAL A 64 -9.71 -24.94 -40.64
C VAL A 64 -10.93 -25.51 -41.37
N THR A 65 -11.84 -26.14 -40.62
CA THR A 65 -13.18 -26.47 -41.10
C THR A 65 -14.05 -25.21 -41.03
N ALA A 66 -14.30 -24.59 -42.18
CA ALA A 66 -15.25 -23.49 -42.31
C ALA A 66 -16.69 -24.00 -42.10
N VAL A 67 -17.37 -23.45 -41.10
CA VAL A 67 -18.81 -23.64 -40.89
C VAL A 67 -19.52 -22.39 -41.40
N GLU A 68 -20.53 -22.59 -42.25
CA GLU A 68 -21.32 -21.53 -42.89
C GLU A 68 -22.22 -20.84 -41.85
N PRO A 69 -22.18 -19.50 -41.71
CA PRO A 69 -23.03 -18.79 -40.74
C PRO A 69 -24.47 -18.73 -41.25
N THR A 70 -25.41 -19.22 -40.42
CA THR A 70 -26.84 -19.03 -40.61
C THR A 70 -27.25 -17.71 -39.99
N ASP A 71 -27.52 -16.71 -40.82
CA ASP A 71 -28.04 -15.41 -40.40
C ASP A 71 -29.51 -15.52 -39.94
N ILE A 72 -29.75 -15.36 -38.64
CA ILE A 72 -31.07 -15.10 -38.09
C ILE A 72 -31.04 -13.68 -37.48
N PRO A 73 -31.80 -12.71 -38.01
CA PRO A 73 -31.86 -11.38 -37.41
C PRO A 73 -32.65 -11.47 -36.09
N THR A 74 -31.94 -11.48 -34.98
CA THR A 74 -32.51 -11.26 -33.65
C THR A 74 -32.43 -9.76 -33.37
N ASN A 75 -33.57 -9.07 -33.40
CA ASN A 75 -33.72 -7.72 -32.86
C ASN A 75 -33.50 -7.78 -31.34
N VAL A 76 -32.25 -7.70 -30.91
CA VAL A 76 -31.89 -7.44 -29.51
C VAL A 76 -31.92 -5.92 -29.33
N PRO A 77 -32.70 -5.38 -28.39
CA PRO A 77 -32.61 -3.96 -28.06
C PRO A 77 -31.18 -3.66 -27.58
N ILE A 78 -30.48 -2.82 -28.33
CA ILE A 78 -29.18 -2.28 -27.97
C ILE A 78 -29.39 -1.47 -26.68
N PRO A 79 -28.71 -1.79 -25.55
CA PRO A 79 -28.72 -0.91 -24.40
C PRO A 79 -28.16 0.44 -24.84
N THR A 80 -28.97 1.49 -24.67
CA THR A 80 -28.58 2.87 -24.93
C THR A 80 -27.46 3.23 -23.97
N ASN A 81 -26.21 3.12 -24.42
CA ASN A 81 -25.07 3.70 -23.74
C ASN A 81 -25.11 5.21 -23.99
N THR A 82 -25.89 5.94 -23.20
CA THR A 82 -25.83 7.41 -23.18
C THR A 82 -24.63 7.79 -22.32
N ALA A 83 -23.45 7.85 -22.94
CA ALA A 83 -22.30 8.52 -22.36
C ALA A 83 -21.90 9.65 -23.31
N ALA A 84 -22.67 10.75 -23.27
CA ALA A 84 -22.16 12.03 -23.73
C ALA A 84 -21.36 12.60 -22.56
N THR A 85 -20.04 12.40 -22.58
CA THR A 85 -19.11 13.03 -21.64
C THR A 85 -19.11 14.53 -21.89
N ASN A 86 -19.94 15.27 -21.17
CA ASN A 86 -19.66 16.68 -20.94
C ASN A 86 -18.34 16.73 -20.19
N THR A 87 -17.26 17.09 -20.88
CA THR A 87 -15.90 17.21 -20.33
C THR A 87 -15.74 18.38 -19.35
N ARG A 88 -16.84 18.81 -18.73
CA ARG A 88 -16.97 19.94 -17.81
C ARG A 88 -17.84 19.60 -16.59
N ASP A 89 -18.09 18.32 -16.36
CA ASP A 89 -19.01 17.85 -15.34
C ASP A 89 -18.26 16.98 -14.34
N LEU A 90 -18.47 17.20 -13.04
CA LEU A 90 -17.99 16.32 -11.99
C LEU A 90 -18.47 14.91 -12.32
N SER A 91 -17.58 13.94 -12.25
CA SER A 91 -17.95 12.55 -12.53
C SER A 91 -16.95 11.59 -11.90
N LEU A 92 -17.40 10.37 -11.65
CA LEU A 92 -16.57 9.28 -11.14
C LEU A 92 -16.69 8.07 -12.06
N ALA A 93 -15.57 7.67 -12.66
CA ALA A 93 -15.47 6.42 -13.42
C ALA A 93 -14.92 5.29 -12.54
N ASP A 94 -15.17 4.04 -12.94
CA ASP A 94 -14.65 2.85 -12.25
C ASP A 94 -13.12 2.90 -12.06
N SER A 95 -12.39 3.38 -13.07
CA SER A 95 -10.93 3.56 -13.01
C SER A 95 -10.48 4.63 -12.01
N GLY A 96 -11.39 5.49 -11.59
CA GLY A 96 -11.19 6.48 -10.53
C GLY A 96 -11.27 5.88 -9.13
N VAL A 97 -11.68 4.62 -8.96
CA VAL A 97 -11.72 3.95 -7.66
C VAL A 97 -10.65 2.87 -7.61
N THR A 98 -9.69 3.01 -6.69
CA THR A 98 -8.66 2.00 -6.43
C THR A 98 -8.70 1.59 -4.97
N LEU A 99 -8.64 0.29 -4.72
CA LEU A 99 -8.55 -0.28 -3.38
C LEU A 99 -7.15 -0.81 -3.14
N LEU A 100 -6.63 -0.60 -1.94
CA LEU A 100 -5.36 -1.14 -1.49
C LEU A 100 -5.61 -2.04 -0.27
N PRO A 101 -4.92 -3.17 -0.11
CA PRO A 101 -3.77 -3.61 -0.90
C PRO A 101 -4.14 -4.17 -2.29
N VAL A 102 -3.20 -4.08 -3.23
CA VAL A 102 -3.26 -4.69 -4.56
C VAL A 102 -2.30 -5.88 -4.66
N PRO A 103 -2.58 -6.89 -5.51
CA PRO A 103 -3.71 -6.98 -6.44
C PRO A 103 -4.99 -7.61 -5.85
N LYS A 104 -4.90 -8.23 -4.67
CA LYS A 104 -6.01 -8.91 -4.00
C LYS A 104 -6.14 -8.38 -2.58
N ILE A 105 -7.36 -8.41 -2.08
CA ILE A 105 -7.69 -8.11 -0.69
C ILE A 105 -7.99 -9.43 0.00
N TYR A 106 -7.37 -9.65 1.15
CA TYR A 106 -7.60 -10.81 1.99
C TYR A 106 -8.36 -10.41 3.25
N GLU A 107 -9.00 -11.39 3.86
CA GLU A 107 -9.62 -11.25 5.18
C GLU A 107 -8.59 -10.77 6.22
N GLY A 108 -8.94 -9.77 7.00
CA GLY A 108 -8.08 -9.16 8.02
C GLY A 108 -7.27 -7.96 7.54
N ASP A 109 -7.29 -7.65 6.24
CA ASP A 109 -6.69 -6.44 5.70
C ASP A 109 -7.44 -5.18 6.17
N LEU A 110 -6.68 -4.09 6.27
CA LEU A 110 -7.20 -2.73 6.43
C LEU A 110 -7.16 -2.05 5.07
N VAL A 111 -8.32 -1.93 4.43
CA VAL A 111 -8.44 -1.45 3.06
C VAL A 111 -8.45 0.06 3.01
N THR A 112 -7.60 0.60 2.15
CA THR A 112 -7.51 2.02 1.82
C THR A 112 -8.22 2.28 0.48
N PHE A 113 -9.00 3.35 0.42
CA PHE A 113 -9.69 3.78 -0.80
C PHE A 113 -8.96 4.98 -1.39
N LYS A 114 -8.53 4.87 -2.64
CA LYS A 114 -8.05 6.00 -3.44
C LYS A 114 -9.12 6.35 -4.47
N ILE A 115 -9.68 7.56 -4.35
CA ILE A 115 -10.78 8.05 -5.18
C ILE A 115 -10.28 9.24 -6.01
N ALA A 116 -10.26 9.09 -7.32
CA ALA A 116 -9.79 10.09 -8.28
C ALA A 116 -10.92 10.42 -9.28
N PRO A 117 -11.89 11.28 -8.89
CA PRO A 117 -12.92 11.71 -9.81
C PRO A 117 -12.35 12.70 -10.85
N PHE A 118 -13.09 12.91 -11.92
CA PHE A 118 -12.84 14.04 -12.81
C PHE A 118 -13.44 15.29 -12.17
N LEU A 119 -12.63 16.33 -11.95
CA LEU A 119 -13.10 17.62 -11.44
C LEU A 119 -13.07 18.66 -12.57
N PRO A 120 -14.19 19.32 -12.87
CA PRO A 120 -14.19 20.39 -13.86
C PRO A 120 -13.60 21.70 -13.33
N GLU A 121 -13.31 22.60 -14.26
CA GLU A 121 -12.82 23.94 -13.93
C GLU A 121 -13.84 24.68 -13.05
N GLY A 122 -13.35 25.27 -11.96
CA GLY A 122 -14.17 26.07 -11.04
C GLY A 122 -14.73 25.28 -9.85
N VAL A 123 -14.72 23.94 -9.87
CA VAL A 123 -15.05 23.11 -8.71
C VAL A 123 -13.80 22.94 -7.84
N GLY A 124 -13.85 23.41 -6.60
CA GLY A 124 -12.77 23.23 -5.65
C GLY A 124 -12.72 21.79 -5.13
N ILE A 125 -11.52 21.23 -4.98
CA ILE A 125 -11.34 19.89 -4.40
C ILE A 125 -12.06 19.75 -3.05
N ASN A 126 -11.93 20.73 -2.18
CA ASN A 126 -12.50 20.69 -0.83
C ASN A 126 -14.02 20.89 -0.80
N ASP A 127 -14.62 21.25 -1.94
CA ASP A 127 -16.07 21.40 -2.09
C ASP A 127 -16.74 20.05 -2.39
N VAL A 128 -15.98 19.08 -2.94
CA VAL A 128 -16.48 17.75 -3.28
C VAL A 128 -16.42 16.84 -2.06
N ARG A 129 -17.57 16.27 -1.70
CA ARG A 129 -17.70 15.25 -0.65
C ARG A 129 -17.77 13.86 -1.28
N VAL A 130 -17.09 12.89 -0.69
CA VAL A 130 -17.12 11.47 -1.05
C VAL A 130 -17.84 10.69 0.02
N GLN A 131 -18.72 9.78 -0.38
CA GLN A 131 -19.39 8.83 0.48
C GLN A 131 -19.12 7.40 -0.02
N ILE A 132 -18.80 6.51 0.90
CA ILE A 132 -18.45 5.12 0.59
C ILE A 132 -19.35 4.19 1.41
N PHE A 133 -19.97 3.24 0.71
CA PHE A 133 -20.71 2.14 1.28
C PHE A 133 -20.06 0.81 0.92
N VAL A 134 -20.09 -0.13 1.87
CA VAL A 134 -19.81 -1.56 1.66
C VAL A 134 -21.05 -2.32 2.10
N ASP A 135 -21.64 -3.12 1.20
CA ASP A 135 -22.88 -3.87 1.42
C ASP A 135 -24.02 -3.01 2.01
N ASN A 136 -24.22 -1.83 1.42
CA ASN A 136 -25.20 -0.82 1.84
C ASN A 136 -24.96 -0.23 3.25
N ARG A 137 -23.81 -0.49 3.88
CA ARG A 137 -23.39 0.17 5.12
C ARG A 137 -22.39 1.28 4.82
N GLN A 138 -22.71 2.50 5.24
CA GLN A 138 -21.78 3.62 5.11
C GLN A 138 -20.56 3.39 6.01
N ILE A 139 -19.37 3.42 5.41
CA ILE A 139 -18.09 3.35 6.14
C ILE A 139 -17.40 4.72 6.20
N LEU A 140 -17.69 5.61 5.25
CA LEU A 140 -17.05 6.92 5.14
C LEU A 140 -18.00 7.97 4.54
N LYS A 141 -17.90 9.22 5.00
CA LYS A 141 -18.44 10.41 4.34
C LYS A 141 -17.56 11.63 4.64
N GLU A 142 -16.62 11.96 3.76
CA GLU A 142 -15.60 13.00 3.97
C GLU A 142 -15.35 13.84 2.70
N ILE A 143 -14.57 14.91 2.79
CA ILE A 143 -14.21 15.74 1.62
C ILE A 143 -13.04 15.13 0.84
N LEU A 144 -12.89 15.47 -0.45
CA LEU A 144 -11.61 15.28 -1.14
C LEU A 144 -10.61 16.27 -0.56
N ASN A 145 -9.40 15.81 -0.24
CA ASN A 145 -8.42 16.61 0.49
C ASN A 145 -6.97 16.45 -0.01
N TRP A 146 -6.72 15.72 -1.11
CA TRP A 146 -5.36 15.42 -1.56
C TRP A 146 -5.08 15.80 -3.03
N ARG A 147 -3.81 16.11 -3.32
CA ARG A 147 -3.29 16.31 -4.68
C ARG A 147 -2.02 15.53 -4.92
N SER A 148 -1.90 14.92 -6.10
CA SER A 148 -0.66 14.32 -6.57
C SER A 148 0.39 15.41 -6.82
N LEU A 149 1.66 15.03 -6.85
CA LEU A 149 2.75 15.93 -7.27
C LEU A 149 2.58 16.42 -8.73
N GLY A 150 1.86 15.66 -9.56
CA GLY A 150 1.47 16.04 -10.91
C GLY A 150 0.28 17.00 -10.97
N GLY A 151 -0.33 17.32 -9.83
CA GLY A 151 -1.49 18.21 -9.73
C GLY A 151 -2.84 17.49 -9.78
N ASP A 152 -2.86 16.18 -10.04
CA ASP A 152 -4.09 15.38 -10.08
C ASP A 152 -4.78 15.40 -8.72
N THR A 153 -6.09 15.53 -8.74
CA THR A 153 -6.90 15.54 -7.51
C THR A 153 -7.34 14.14 -7.18
N TYR A 154 -7.14 13.72 -5.93
CA TYR A 154 -7.71 12.48 -5.41
C TYR A 154 -8.00 12.59 -3.91
N GLY A 155 -8.84 11.70 -3.40
CA GLY A 155 -9.00 11.42 -1.98
C GLY A 155 -8.25 10.14 -1.65
N LEU A 156 -7.51 10.13 -0.55
CA LEU A 156 -6.89 8.92 0.00
C LEU A 156 -7.45 8.69 1.39
N TYR A 157 -8.23 7.63 1.53
CA TYR A 157 -8.94 7.30 2.76
C TYR A 157 -8.35 6.02 3.33
N GLU A 158 -7.38 6.21 4.23
CA GLU A 158 -6.54 5.13 4.72
C GLU A 158 -7.26 4.26 5.76
N TRP A 159 -7.17 2.94 5.58
CA TRP A 159 -7.62 1.94 6.56
C TRP A 159 -9.10 2.05 6.97
N VAL A 160 -9.95 2.53 6.07
CA VAL A 160 -11.37 2.83 6.36
C VAL A 160 -12.27 1.60 6.34
N TRP A 161 -11.80 0.47 5.81
CA TRP A 161 -12.55 -0.79 5.83
C TRP A 161 -11.70 -1.93 6.36
N ASN A 162 -12.09 -2.46 7.52
CA ASN A 162 -11.50 -3.68 8.09
C ASN A 162 -12.25 -4.91 7.58
N THR A 163 -11.55 -5.82 6.90
CA THR A 163 -12.13 -7.03 6.29
C THR A 163 -12.09 -8.27 7.19
N SER A 164 -11.77 -8.12 8.48
CA SER A 164 -11.77 -9.23 9.43
C SER A 164 -13.15 -9.90 9.48
N GLY A 165 -13.19 -11.23 9.32
CA GLY A 165 -14.44 -11.99 9.33
C GLY A 165 -15.32 -11.79 8.09
N GLN A 166 -14.81 -11.14 7.03
CA GLN A 166 -15.58 -10.72 5.86
C GLN A 166 -15.00 -11.34 4.58
N ALA A 167 -14.65 -12.62 4.58
CA ALA A 167 -14.32 -13.31 3.32
C ALA A 167 -15.59 -13.48 2.46
N GLY A 168 -15.49 -13.24 1.15
CA GLY A 168 -16.60 -13.36 0.20
C GLY A 168 -16.71 -12.20 -0.77
N GLN A 169 -17.88 -12.08 -1.40
CA GLN A 169 -18.20 -10.99 -2.32
C GLN A 169 -18.85 -9.83 -1.60
N HIS A 170 -18.35 -8.63 -1.86
CA HIS A 170 -18.85 -7.38 -1.31
C HIS A 170 -19.22 -6.42 -2.43
N THR A 171 -20.33 -5.70 -2.26
CA THR A 171 -20.71 -4.62 -3.16
C THR A 171 -20.26 -3.29 -2.56
N ILE A 172 -19.45 -2.55 -3.31
CA ILE A 172 -18.96 -1.24 -2.94
C ILE A 172 -19.69 -0.20 -3.77
N THR A 173 -20.18 0.83 -3.10
CA THR A 173 -20.75 2.01 -3.75
C THR A 173 -19.97 3.24 -3.32
N VAL A 174 -19.41 3.95 -4.29
CA VAL A 174 -18.73 5.23 -4.08
C VAL A 174 -19.55 6.30 -4.77
N THR A 175 -19.81 7.40 -4.08
CA THR A 175 -20.53 8.55 -4.64
C THR A 175 -19.77 9.83 -4.31
N VAL A 176 -19.51 10.64 -5.33
CA VAL A 176 -19.03 12.02 -5.19
C VAL A 176 -20.23 12.96 -5.18
N ASP A 177 -20.13 14.07 -4.45
CA ASP A 177 -21.24 14.99 -4.14
C ASP A 177 -22.59 14.30 -3.83
N PRO A 178 -22.65 13.42 -2.81
CA PRO A 178 -23.86 12.65 -2.50
C PRO A 178 -25.04 13.50 -2.06
N ASP A 179 -24.80 14.76 -1.66
CA ASP A 179 -25.82 15.69 -1.18
C ASP A 179 -26.25 16.70 -2.27
N ASP A 180 -25.72 16.57 -3.50
CA ASP A 180 -26.04 17.42 -4.65
C ASP A 180 -25.91 18.93 -4.32
N GLN A 181 -24.76 19.31 -3.75
CA GLN A 181 -24.50 20.69 -3.31
C GLN A 181 -23.79 21.52 -4.38
N ILE A 182 -23.10 20.87 -5.32
CA ILE A 182 -22.45 21.47 -6.47
C ILE A 182 -23.49 21.48 -7.59
N GLN A 183 -23.77 22.66 -8.15
CA GLN A 183 -24.80 22.82 -9.19
C GLN A 183 -24.22 23.37 -10.49
N VAL A 184 -22.99 23.89 -10.44
CA VAL A 184 -22.26 24.42 -11.59
C VAL A 184 -21.00 23.59 -11.71
N GLY A 185 -20.85 22.89 -12.84
CA GLY A 185 -19.84 21.85 -13.00
C GLY A 185 -20.21 20.52 -12.34
N ASP A 186 -21.46 20.33 -11.94
CA ASP A 186 -22.05 19.04 -11.57
C ASP A 186 -23.53 19.09 -11.94
N GLU A 187 -23.83 19.03 -13.23
CA GLU A 187 -25.20 19.12 -13.74
C GLU A 187 -25.84 17.75 -13.95
N ASP A 188 -25.06 16.66 -14.03
CA ASP A 188 -25.56 15.28 -14.19
C ASP A 188 -25.16 14.37 -13.03
N GLN A 189 -25.98 14.37 -11.99
CA GLN A 189 -25.81 13.52 -10.80
C GLN A 189 -25.67 12.01 -11.09
N ASN A 190 -26.14 11.52 -12.26
CA ASN A 190 -26.12 10.09 -12.55
C ASN A 190 -24.72 9.53 -12.83
N ASN A 191 -23.73 10.41 -13.08
CA ASN A 191 -22.35 10.02 -13.37
C ASN A 191 -21.41 10.18 -12.16
N ASN A 192 -21.95 10.57 -11.00
CA ASN A 192 -21.21 10.76 -9.76
C ASN A 192 -21.08 9.49 -8.91
N GLN A 193 -21.61 8.37 -9.38
CA GLN A 193 -21.64 7.12 -8.63
C GLN A 193 -21.00 5.97 -9.41
N VAL A 194 -20.18 5.22 -8.68
CA VAL A 194 -19.64 3.92 -9.11
C VAL A 194 -20.16 2.84 -8.17
N VAL A 195 -20.59 1.73 -8.77
CA VAL A 195 -20.93 0.49 -8.05
C VAL A 195 -20.06 -0.62 -8.58
N MET A 196 -19.28 -1.25 -7.70
CA MET A 196 -18.37 -2.34 -8.07
C MET A 196 -18.47 -3.50 -7.10
N ASN A 197 -18.15 -4.71 -7.58
CA ASN A 197 -18.06 -5.91 -6.75
C ASN A 197 -16.60 -6.24 -6.49
N VAL A 198 -16.29 -6.59 -5.24
CA VAL A 198 -14.95 -6.91 -4.79
C VAL A 198 -14.96 -8.21 -3.99
N THR A 199 -14.07 -9.11 -4.36
CA THR A 199 -13.85 -10.35 -3.62
C THR A 199 -12.82 -10.11 -2.53
N VAL A 200 -13.21 -10.34 -1.27
CA VAL A 200 -12.28 -10.53 -0.16
C VAL A 200 -11.95 -12.01 -0.08
N HIS A 201 -10.69 -12.35 -0.32
CA HIS A 201 -10.22 -13.73 -0.27
C HIS A 201 -10.07 -14.21 1.18
N PRO A 202 -10.38 -15.48 1.47
CA PRO A 202 -10.05 -16.09 2.76
C PRO A 202 -8.57 -15.90 3.11
N ARG A 203 -8.25 -15.68 4.39
CA ARG A 203 -6.85 -15.53 4.83
C ARG A 203 -6.00 -16.77 4.48
N THR A 204 -6.62 -17.94 4.40
CA THR A 204 -5.98 -19.21 4.04
C THR A 204 -5.49 -19.29 2.60
N ASP A 205 -5.96 -18.39 1.73
CA ASP A 205 -5.58 -18.35 0.31
C ASP A 205 -4.35 -17.46 0.07
N LEU A 206 -3.85 -16.79 1.11
CA LEU A 206 -2.65 -15.96 1.05
C LEU A 206 -1.44 -16.84 0.72
N ASP A 207 -0.50 -16.32 -0.08
CA ASP A 207 0.74 -17.03 -0.37
C ASP A 207 1.46 -17.34 0.97
N PRO A 208 1.99 -18.55 1.19
CA PRO A 208 2.67 -18.89 2.43
C PRO A 208 3.79 -17.90 2.80
N LEU A 209 4.51 -17.36 1.80
CA LEU A 209 5.55 -16.36 2.03
C LEU A 209 4.97 -15.06 2.59
N ASP A 210 3.85 -14.59 2.02
CA ASP A 210 3.14 -13.40 2.49
C ASP A 210 2.47 -13.64 3.86
N ALA A 211 2.01 -14.87 4.13
CA ALA A 211 1.36 -15.23 5.39
C ALA A 211 2.32 -15.27 6.58
N GLU A 212 3.57 -15.65 6.33
CA GLU A 212 4.64 -15.73 7.33
C GLU A 212 5.49 -14.44 7.39
N SER A 213 5.25 -13.50 6.47
CA SER A 213 5.93 -12.21 6.43
C SER A 213 5.57 -11.35 7.64
N ALA A 214 6.60 -10.82 8.31
CA ALA A 214 6.48 -9.96 9.47
C ALA A 214 7.58 -8.89 9.43
N TRP A 215 7.28 -7.73 10.00
CA TRP A 215 8.31 -6.72 10.23
C TRP A 215 9.31 -7.22 11.27
N VAL A 216 10.60 -7.14 10.92
CA VAL A 216 11.74 -7.38 11.78
C VAL A 216 12.47 -6.05 11.95
N THR A 217 12.74 -5.71 13.20
CA THR A 217 13.36 -4.43 13.56
C THR A 217 14.68 -4.68 14.29
N GLU A 218 15.74 -4.05 13.83
CA GLU A 218 17.05 -4.04 14.49
C GLU A 218 17.63 -2.62 14.51
N SER A 219 18.35 -2.27 15.57
CA SER A 219 18.89 -0.92 15.75
C SER A 219 20.41 -0.94 15.87
N ASN A 220 21.06 0.12 15.40
CA ASN A 220 22.48 0.40 15.56
C ASN A 220 22.68 1.80 16.20
N GLY A 221 23.87 2.39 16.01
CA GLY A 221 24.19 3.72 16.55
C GLY A 221 23.33 4.83 15.95
N CYS A 222 23.22 4.90 14.62
CA CYS A 222 22.49 5.97 13.93
C CYS A 222 20.98 5.73 13.79
N CYS A 223 20.54 4.47 13.77
CA CYS A 223 19.34 4.13 13.04
C CYS A 223 18.60 2.91 13.62
N THR A 224 17.29 2.87 13.38
CA THR A 224 16.45 1.69 13.57
C THR A 224 16.00 1.21 12.18
N LEU A 225 16.43 0.03 11.81
CA LEU A 225 16.14 -0.60 10.53
C LEU A 225 14.91 -1.50 10.65
N HIS A 226 14.00 -1.37 9.70
CA HIS A 226 12.79 -2.17 9.58
C HIS A 226 12.85 -2.93 8.25
N VAL A 227 12.80 -4.26 8.31
CA VAL A 227 12.81 -5.15 7.14
C VAL A 227 11.65 -6.13 7.23
N VAL A 228 11.22 -6.71 6.11
CA VAL A 228 10.19 -7.75 6.11
C VAL A 228 10.86 -9.13 6.08
N SER A 229 10.49 -10.03 6.99
CA SER A 229 10.99 -11.41 7.01
C SER A 229 10.78 -12.10 5.67
N GLY A 230 11.66 -13.05 5.33
CA GLY A 230 11.59 -13.75 4.05
C GLY A 230 12.05 -12.93 2.83
N THR A 231 12.34 -11.63 2.98
CA THR A 231 12.90 -10.81 1.89
C THR A 231 14.43 -10.82 1.84
N THR A 232 15.00 -10.34 0.74
CA THR A 232 16.44 -10.13 0.57
C THR A 232 16.99 -9.15 1.61
N ALA A 233 16.23 -8.13 1.99
CA ALA A 233 16.64 -7.19 3.03
C ALA A 233 16.77 -7.88 4.40
N TYR A 234 15.88 -8.82 4.72
CA TYR A 234 16.00 -9.62 5.92
C TYR A 234 17.22 -10.55 5.89
N ARG A 235 17.49 -11.20 4.75
CA ARG A 235 18.70 -12.02 4.57
C ARG A 235 19.99 -11.21 4.80
N ASP A 236 20.01 -9.97 4.31
CA ASP A 236 21.18 -9.10 4.31
C ASP A 236 21.20 -8.13 5.52
N LEU A 237 20.31 -8.30 6.50
CA LEU A 237 20.07 -7.34 7.60
C LEU A 237 21.36 -6.95 8.35
N GLY A 238 22.22 -7.93 8.66
CA GLY A 238 23.49 -7.65 9.33
C GLY A 238 24.42 -6.73 8.51
N GLN A 239 24.49 -6.94 7.19
CA GLN A 239 25.24 -6.06 6.30
C GLN A 239 24.58 -4.68 6.18
N LEU A 240 23.25 -4.62 6.13
CA LEU A 240 22.49 -3.37 6.04
C LEU A 240 22.67 -2.49 7.27
N LEU A 241 22.78 -3.08 8.46
CA LEU A 241 23.08 -2.33 9.69
C LEU A 241 24.42 -1.61 9.60
N GLU A 242 25.48 -2.29 9.16
CA GLU A 242 26.81 -1.68 9.01
C GLU A 242 26.83 -0.62 7.90
N LEU A 243 26.22 -0.93 6.76
CA LEU A 243 26.19 -0.03 5.60
C LEU A 243 25.40 1.25 5.88
N THR A 244 24.26 1.13 6.57
CA THR A 244 23.42 2.28 6.92
C THR A 244 24.14 3.19 7.92
N ASP A 245 24.80 2.63 8.94
CA ASP A 245 25.60 3.41 9.90
C ASP A 245 26.70 4.21 9.21
N ALA A 246 27.48 3.56 8.34
CA ALA A 246 28.53 4.22 7.57
C ALA A 246 27.97 5.32 6.65
N ALA A 247 26.86 5.07 5.96
CA ALA A 247 26.24 6.04 5.06
C ALA A 247 25.72 7.28 5.80
N PHE A 248 25.11 7.12 6.98
CA PHE A 248 24.66 8.24 7.80
C PHE A 248 25.83 9.05 8.37
N LEU A 249 26.90 8.39 8.81
CA LEU A 249 28.12 9.07 9.28
C LEU A 249 28.77 9.90 8.16
N GLU A 250 28.89 9.34 6.96
CA GLU A 250 29.41 10.06 5.80
C GLU A 250 28.52 11.27 5.44
N ALA A 251 27.20 11.11 5.42
CA ALA A 251 26.28 12.20 5.14
C ALA A 251 26.34 13.31 6.20
N ALA A 252 26.42 12.95 7.49
CA ALA A 252 26.57 13.88 8.60
C ALA A 252 27.86 14.70 8.47
N GLU A 253 28.98 14.07 8.11
CA GLU A 253 30.26 14.76 7.88
C GLU A 253 30.16 15.74 6.70
N GLN A 254 29.60 15.30 5.56
CA GLN A 254 29.47 16.14 4.37
C GLN A 254 28.55 17.35 4.60
N LEU A 255 27.48 17.17 5.36
CA LEU A 255 26.52 18.23 5.67
C LEU A 255 26.94 19.10 6.85
N THR A 256 27.95 18.69 7.62
CA THR A 256 28.34 19.32 8.89
C THR A 256 27.17 19.35 9.89
N GLU A 257 26.33 18.32 9.86
CA GLU A 257 25.16 18.17 10.74
C GLU A 257 25.36 16.93 11.63
N PRO A 258 25.28 17.06 12.96
CA PRO A 258 25.47 15.92 13.86
C PRO A 258 24.27 14.96 13.81
N LEU A 259 24.53 13.67 14.04
CA LEU A 259 23.49 12.66 14.28
C LEU A 259 23.04 12.75 15.74
N ASP A 260 21.98 13.52 16.02
CA ASP A 260 21.48 13.79 17.37
C ASP A 260 20.25 12.96 17.77
N GLN A 261 19.72 12.17 16.84
CA GLN A 261 18.62 11.24 17.04
C GLN A 261 18.83 9.95 16.24
N GLN A 262 18.06 8.91 16.57
CA GLN A 262 17.97 7.74 15.71
C GLN A 262 17.00 7.97 14.56
N TYR A 263 17.34 7.46 13.39
CA TYR A 263 16.51 7.53 12.20
C TYR A 263 15.84 6.19 11.89
N ASP A 264 14.56 6.20 11.57
CA ASP A 264 13.85 5.03 11.08
C ASP A 264 14.15 4.80 9.59
N VAL A 265 14.64 3.62 9.25
CA VAL A 265 14.97 3.21 7.88
C VAL A 265 14.22 1.92 7.53
N TYR A 266 13.28 2.02 6.61
CA TYR A 266 12.49 0.89 6.13
C TYR A 266 13.07 0.37 4.82
N PHE A 267 13.44 -0.91 4.79
CA PHE A 267 13.77 -1.59 3.54
C PHE A 267 12.58 -2.40 3.05
N ILE A 268 12.22 -2.16 1.79
CA ILE A 268 11.09 -2.82 1.13
C ILE A 268 11.55 -3.51 -0.15
N ASP A 269 10.91 -4.59 -0.50
CA ASP A 269 11.17 -5.39 -1.70
C ASP A 269 10.53 -4.82 -2.98
N ARG A 270 10.11 -3.55 -2.95
CA ARG A 270 9.45 -2.86 -4.06
C ARG A 270 10.15 -1.56 -4.40
N VAL A 271 10.15 -1.23 -5.69
CA VAL A 271 10.66 0.05 -6.19
C VAL A 271 9.67 1.16 -5.86
N LEU A 272 10.12 2.14 -5.07
CA LEU A 272 9.42 3.41 -4.86
C LEU A 272 10.18 4.52 -5.57
N GLY A 273 9.51 5.22 -6.49
CA GLY A 273 10.09 6.34 -7.23
C GLY A 273 11.40 5.95 -7.92
N GLN A 274 12.48 6.66 -7.57
CA GLN A 274 13.85 6.43 -8.09
C GLN A 274 14.71 5.56 -7.16
N GLY A 275 14.09 4.78 -6.26
CA GLY A 275 14.79 3.88 -5.33
C GLY A 275 14.57 4.18 -3.84
N GLY A 276 13.75 5.17 -3.51
CA GLY A 276 13.38 5.49 -2.14
C GLY A 276 12.66 6.83 -1.97
N TYR A 277 12.23 7.11 -0.74
CA TYR A 277 11.66 8.38 -0.32
C TYR A 277 12.03 8.65 1.15
N ALA A 278 12.22 9.91 1.50
CA ALA A 278 12.53 10.32 2.86
C ALA A 278 11.55 11.39 3.34
N THR A 279 10.96 11.14 4.50
CA THR A 279 10.15 12.07 5.31
C THR A 279 10.62 11.93 6.76
N GLY A 280 9.71 11.91 7.74
CA GLY A 280 10.02 11.51 9.12
C GLY A 280 10.59 10.09 9.27
N ALA A 281 10.61 9.30 8.19
CA ALA A 281 11.36 8.07 8.06
C ALA A 281 11.96 7.97 6.65
N MET A 282 13.01 7.17 6.50
CA MET A 282 13.59 6.82 5.20
C MET A 282 13.03 5.48 4.74
N VAL A 283 12.56 5.40 3.49
CA VAL A 283 12.13 4.14 2.87
C VAL A 283 13.02 3.87 1.66
N VAL A 284 13.69 2.72 1.65
CA VAL A 284 14.68 2.32 0.66
C VAL A 284 14.21 1.06 -0.05
N SER A 285 14.22 1.09 -1.38
CA SER A 285 13.93 -0.09 -2.20
C SER A 285 15.15 -1.03 -2.21
N TYR A 286 15.00 -2.23 -1.65
CA TYR A 286 16.02 -3.26 -1.62
C TYR A 286 15.49 -4.52 -2.32
N LEU A 287 15.71 -4.57 -3.62
CA LEU A 287 15.26 -5.65 -4.48
C LEU A 287 16.25 -6.81 -4.44
N ASP A 288 15.78 -7.99 -4.84
CA ASP A 288 16.67 -9.11 -5.05
C ASP A 288 17.68 -8.83 -6.18
N ARG A 289 18.90 -9.35 -5.99
CA ARG A 289 19.99 -9.18 -6.96
C ARG A 289 19.80 -10.22 -8.06
N ASN A 290 19.26 -9.83 -9.20
CA ASN A 290 19.38 -10.63 -10.43
C ASN A 290 20.83 -10.67 -10.92
#